data_AF-A0A953ZDS5-F1
#
_entry.id   AF-A0A953ZDS5-F1
#
_cell.length_a   1.000
_cell.length_b   1.000
_cell.length_c   1.000
_cell.angle_alpha   90.00
_cell.angle_beta   90.00
_cell.angle_gamma   90.00
#
_symmetry.space_group_name_H-M   'P 1'
#
loop_
_entity.id
_entity.type
_entity.pdbx_description
1 polymer ?
#
loop_
_entity_poly.entity_id
_entity_poly.type
_entity_poly.pdbx_seq_one_letter_code
_entity_poly.pdbx_strand_id
1 'polypeptide(L)'
;EQGSLYWSGLKAGTFGLRCESRIVAARGDYLCAAITRPGQVVGVTAQGINWFRKEGEGFVLKTTTKLSTPDAIGCFHSYESGELMVLTSTGRVSLVSVPD
;
A
#
# COMPACT_ATOMS: atom_id res chain seq x y z
N GLU A 1 16.03 -8.55 3.75
CA GLU A 1 16.13 -7.13 3.35
C GLU A 1 14.97 -6.36 3.96
N GLN A 2 15.14 -5.07 4.24
CA GLN A 2 14.09 -4.22 4.81
C GLN A 2 13.28 -3.59 3.67
N GLY A 3 12.03 -4.02 3.49
CA GLY A 3 11.15 -3.47 2.47
C GLY A 3 10.75 -2.01 2.75
N SER A 4 10.73 -1.20 1.70
CA SER A 4 10.32 0.22 1.76
C SER A 4 9.27 0.52 0.71
N LEU A 5 8.32 1.39 1.03
CA LEU A 5 7.34 1.88 0.06
C LEU A 5 7.85 3.14 -0.59
N TYR A 6 7.77 3.23 -1.91
CA TYR A 6 8.12 4.42 -2.67
C TYR A 6 6.89 4.96 -3.41
N TRP A 7 6.72 6.27 -3.45
CA TRP A 7 5.69 6.93 -4.24
C TRP A 7 6.28 7.83 -5.31
N SER A 8 5.63 7.87 -6.47
CA SER A 8 5.89 8.86 -7.51
C SER A 8 4.57 9.24 -8.16
N GLY A 9 4.29 10.54 -8.20
CA GLY A 9 3.12 11.12 -8.84
C GLY A 9 3.41 11.35 -10.31
N LEU A 10 2.50 10.89 -11.15
CA LEU A 10 2.50 11.18 -12.58
C LEU A 10 1.39 12.20 -12.88
N LYS A 11 1.70 13.18 -13.71
CA LYS A 11 0.75 14.15 -14.24
C LYS A 11 0.63 14.01 -15.74
N ALA A 12 -0.59 13.92 -16.21
CA ALA A 12 -0.87 14.03 -17.64
C ALA A 12 -0.64 15.48 -18.08
N GLY A 13 0.23 15.66 -19.08
CA GLY A 13 0.42 16.92 -19.78
C GLY A 13 0.13 16.75 -21.27
N THR A 14 0.26 17.85 -22.02
CA THR A 14 -0.03 17.93 -23.47
C THR A 14 0.74 16.90 -24.30
N PHE A 15 1.89 16.42 -23.81
CA PHE A 15 2.76 15.47 -24.49
C PHE A 15 2.86 14.10 -23.79
N GLY A 16 1.84 13.75 -23.00
CA GLY A 16 1.77 12.47 -22.27
C GLY A 16 2.03 12.60 -20.78
N LEU A 17 2.33 11.47 -20.13
CA LEU A 17 2.58 11.41 -18.68
C LEU A 17 3.97 11.95 -18.35
N ARG A 18 4.05 12.91 -17.43
CA ARG A 18 5.30 13.38 -16.82
C ARG A 18 5.32 13.03 -15.35
N CYS A 19 6.46 12.59 -14.85
CA CYS A 19 6.66 12.45 -13.41
C CYS A 19 6.71 13.85 -12.79
N GLU A 20 5.78 14.14 -11.88
CA GLU A 20 5.64 15.44 -11.22
C GLU A 20 6.29 15.45 -9.82
N SER A 21 6.46 14.30 -9.17
CA SER A 21 6.89 14.25 -7.76
C SER A 21 8.16 13.44 -7.47
N ARG A 22 8.78 13.80 -6.34
CA ARG A 22 9.98 13.19 -5.76
C ARG A 22 9.65 11.86 -5.09
N ILE A 23 10.58 10.90 -5.16
CA ILE A 23 10.52 9.59 -4.49
C ILE A 23 10.47 9.82 -2.97
N VAL A 24 9.32 9.57 -2.34
CA VAL A 24 9.21 9.56 -0.87
C VAL A 24 9.06 8.13 -0.38
N ALA A 25 9.89 7.79 0.61
CA ALA A 25 10.00 6.46 1.16
C ALA A 25 9.33 6.35 2.53
N ALA A 26 8.39 5.42 2.71
CA ALA A 26 8.02 4.93 4.03
C ALA A 26 8.87 3.69 4.34
N ARG A 27 9.65 3.73 5.43
CA ARG A 27 10.41 2.58 5.92
C ARG A 27 9.54 1.77 6.88
N GLY A 28 9.60 0.44 6.82
CA GLY A 28 8.78 -0.37 7.72
C GLY A 28 8.69 -1.85 7.40
N ASP A 29 9.73 -2.44 6.80
CA ASP A 29 9.81 -3.88 6.49
C ASP A 29 8.58 -4.41 5.74
N TYR A 30 8.19 -3.67 4.70
CA TYR A 30 7.02 -4.01 3.90
C TYR A 30 7.27 -5.22 3.02
N LEU A 31 6.36 -6.19 3.08
CA LEU A 31 6.39 -7.41 2.29
C LEU A 31 5.69 -7.25 0.94
N CYS A 32 4.58 -6.50 0.94
CA CYS A 32 3.83 -6.16 -0.26
C CYS A 32 3.04 -4.86 -0.07
N ALA A 33 2.55 -4.30 -1.16
CA ALA A 33 1.83 -3.04 -1.16
C ALA A 33 0.78 -2.99 -2.27
N ALA A 34 -0.26 -2.19 -2.04
CA ALA A 34 -1.30 -1.93 -3.03
C ALA A 34 -1.79 -0.49 -2.98
N ILE A 35 -2.37 -0.02 -4.07
CA ILE A 35 -3.12 1.23 -4.13
C ILE A 35 -4.59 0.87 -3.93
N THR A 36 -5.23 1.42 -2.90
CA THR A 36 -6.64 1.14 -2.61
C THR A 36 -7.56 2.16 -3.28
N ARG A 37 -7.14 3.43 -3.32
CA ARG A 37 -7.87 4.56 -3.91
C ARG A 37 -6.87 5.61 -4.40
N PRO A 38 -7.28 6.58 -5.23
CA PRO A 38 -6.40 7.71 -5.58
C PRO A 38 -5.82 8.38 -4.33
N GLY A 39 -4.49 8.38 -4.22
CA GLY A 39 -3.78 8.96 -3.08
C GLY A 39 -3.85 8.15 -1.78
N GLN A 40 -4.37 6.92 -1.79
CA GLN A 40 -4.29 5.98 -0.66
C GLN A 40 -3.47 4.75 -1.03
N VAL A 41 -2.55 4.40 -0.16
CA VAL A 41 -1.64 3.26 -0.33
C VAL A 41 -1.65 2.43 0.93
N VAL A 42 -1.53 1.13 0.77
CA VAL A 42 -1.37 0.20 1.87
C VAL A 42 -0.03 -0.50 1.77
N GLY A 43 0.64 -0.63 2.92
CA GLY A 43 1.83 -1.46 3.08
C GLY A 43 1.55 -2.58 4.07
N VAL A 44 1.80 -3.82 3.66
CA VAL A 44 1.67 -4.99 4.53
C VAL A 44 3.04 -5.32 5.10
N THR A 45 3.12 -5.48 6.41
CA THR A 45 4.30 -5.98 7.14
C THR A 45 4.00 -7.37 7.68
N ALA A 46 4.99 -8.00 8.33
CA ALA A 46 4.78 -9.28 8.99
C ALA A 46 3.75 -9.23 10.13
N GLN A 47 3.57 -8.06 10.76
CA GLN A 47 2.77 -7.87 11.98
C GLN A 47 1.50 -7.03 11.77
N GLY A 48 1.30 -6.46 10.59
CA GLY A 48 0.09 -5.72 10.32
C GLY A 48 0.05 -5.03 8.97
N ILE A 49 -0.95 -4.18 8.84
CA ILE A 49 -1.24 -3.43 7.64
C ILE A 49 -1.21 -1.95 8.00
N ASN A 50 -0.30 -1.21 7.38
CA ASN A 50 -0.20 0.24 7.52
C ASN A 50 -0.94 0.91 6.38
N TRP A 51 -1.91 1.76 6.73
CA TRP A 51 -2.73 2.49 5.78
C TRP A 51 -2.23 3.92 5.67
N PHE A 52 -1.80 4.30 4.47
CA PHE A 52 -1.23 5.61 4.18
C PHE A 52 -2.15 6.43 3.30
N ARG A 53 -2.14 7.74 3.55
CA ARG A 53 -2.65 8.75 2.63
C ARG A 53 -1.48 9.59 2.11
N LYS A 54 -1.49 9.88 0.82
CA LYS A 54 -0.60 10.85 0.21
C LYS A 54 -1.06 12.26 0.59
N GLU A 55 -0.22 13.00 1.31
CA GLU A 55 -0.45 14.39 1.68
C GLU A 55 0.79 15.21 1.36
N GLY A 56 0.61 16.32 0.65
CA GLY A 56 1.72 17.12 0.13
C GLY A 56 2.68 16.28 -0.70
N GLU A 57 3.92 16.19 -0.25
CA GLU A 57 4.97 15.39 -0.90
C GLU A 57 5.11 13.97 -0.34
N GLY A 58 4.48 13.62 0.79
CA GLY A 58 4.80 12.39 1.52
C GLY A 58 3.62 11.46 1.82
N PHE A 59 3.97 10.37 2.50
CA PHE A 59 3.02 9.44 3.10
C PHE A 59 2.70 9.85 4.53
N VAL A 60 1.41 9.96 4.84
CA VAL A 60 0.91 10.10 6.21
C VAL A 60 0.27 8.79 6.61
N LEU A 61 0.82 8.14 7.65
CA LEU A 61 0.21 6.96 8.25
C LEU A 61 -1.12 7.39 8.90
N LYS A 62 -2.22 6.81 8.43
CA LYS A 62 -3.56 7.09 8.96
C LYS A 62 -3.94 6.14 10.08
N THR A 63 -3.73 4.85 9.87
CA THR A 63 -4.01 3.83 10.86
C THR A 63 -3.22 2.56 10.57
N THR A 64 -3.22 1.64 11.53
CA THR A 64 -2.62 0.32 11.40
C THR A 64 -3.64 -0.74 11.82
N THR A 65 -3.93 -1.68 10.93
CA THR A 65 -4.70 -2.88 11.28
C THR A 65 -3.73 -3.98 11.71
N LYS A 66 -3.95 -4.57 12.89
CA LYS A 66 -3.17 -5.72 13.33
C LYS A 66 -3.56 -6.96 12.51
N LEU A 67 -2.57 -7.60 11.91
CA LEU A 67 -2.73 -8.83 11.15
C LEU A 67 -1.40 -9.59 11.17
N SER A 68 -1.42 -10.85 11.59
CA SER A 68 -0.21 -11.68 11.56
C SER A 68 -0.09 -12.38 10.21
N THR A 69 0.78 -11.87 9.35
CA THR A 69 1.07 -12.42 8.01
C THR A 69 2.57 -12.33 7.70
N PRO A 70 3.42 -13.08 8.43
CA PRO A 70 4.87 -13.00 8.28
C PRO A 70 5.39 -13.44 6.92
N ASP A 71 4.58 -14.20 6.18
CA ASP A 71 4.87 -14.76 4.86
C ASP A 71 3.97 -14.16 3.77
N ALA A 72 3.51 -12.92 3.93
CA ALA A 72 2.77 -12.22 2.90
C ALA A 72 3.62 -12.06 1.62
N ILE A 73 3.06 -12.41 0.47
CA ILE A 73 3.74 -12.33 -0.84
C ILE A 73 3.04 -11.39 -1.82
N GLY A 74 1.80 -10.99 -1.53
CA GLY A 74 1.04 -10.08 -2.37
C GLY A 74 -0.17 -9.53 -1.65
N CYS A 75 -0.66 -8.36 -2.11
CA CYS A 75 -1.93 -7.83 -1.66
C CYS A 75 -2.64 -7.09 -2.78
N PHE A 76 -3.97 -7.16 -2.77
CA PHE A 76 -4.82 -6.65 -3.84
C PHE A 76 -6.08 -6.03 -3.24
N HIS A 77 -6.44 -4.84 -3.71
CA HIS A 77 -7.70 -4.22 -3.31
C HIS A 77 -8.84 -4.74 -4.18
N SER A 78 -9.88 -5.29 -3.55
CA SER A 78 -11.15 -5.63 -4.19
C SER A 78 -12.08 -4.44 -4.10
N TYR A 79 -12.30 -3.74 -5.22
CA TYR A 79 -13.22 -2.60 -5.26
C TYR A 79 -14.68 -3.02 -5.03
N GLU A 80 -15.05 -4.24 -5.40
CA GLU A 80 -16.40 -4.76 -5.24
C GLU A 80 -16.74 -5.00 -3.77
N SER A 81 -15.83 -5.61 -3.00
CA SER A 81 -16.06 -5.89 -1.58
C SER A 81 -15.56 -4.80 -0.63
N GLY A 82 -14.73 -3.86 -1.10
CA GLY A 82 -14.10 -2.85 -0.26
C GLY A 82 -13.04 -3.43 0.69
N GLU A 83 -12.46 -4.57 0.32
CA GLU A 83 -11.50 -5.30 1.14
C GLU A 83 -10.12 -5.34 0.49
N LEU A 84 -9.09 -5.39 1.33
CA LEU A 84 -7.75 -5.80 0.95
C LEU A 84 -7.63 -7.32 1.11
N MET A 85 -7.30 -7.99 0.01
CA MET A 85 -6.90 -9.38 -0.01
C MET A 85 -5.39 -9.45 0.23
N VAL A 86 -4.95 -10.20 1.24
CA VAL A 86 -3.53 -10.47 1.50
C VAL A 86 -3.25 -11.95 1.25
N LEU A 87 -2.38 -12.23 0.27
CA LEU A 87 -1.97 -13.59 -0.11
C LEU A 87 -0.68 -13.96 0.59
N THR A 88 -0.64 -15.16 1.18
CA THR A 88 0.55 -15.71 1.83
C THR A 88 1.26 -16.76 0.99
N SER A 89 2.52 -17.02 1.29
CA SER A 89 3.33 -18.07 0.64
C SER A 89 2.72 -19.48 0.77
N THR A 90 1.92 -19.68 1.82
CA THR A 90 1.19 -20.92 2.11
C THR A 90 -0.12 -21.06 1.35
N GLY A 91 -0.47 -20.10 0.48
CA GLY A 91 -1.72 -20.12 -0.29
C GLY A 91 -2.95 -19.68 0.50
N ARG A 92 -2.79 -19.09 1.69
CA ARG A 92 -3.91 -18.52 2.46
C ARG A 92 -4.21 -17.11 1.97
N VAL A 93 -5.48 -16.74 2.07
CA VAL A 93 -5.96 -15.39 1.79
C VAL A 93 -6.63 -14.83 3.04
N SER A 94 -6.16 -13.68 3.50
CA SER A 94 -6.81 -12.89 4.53
C SER A 94 -7.55 -11.74 3.88
N LEU A 95 -8.82 -11.56 4.23
CA LEU A 95 -9.64 -10.43 3.81
C LEU A 95 -9.69 -9.41 4.94
N VAL A 96 -9.37 -8.15 4.65
CA VAL A 96 -9.36 -7.07 5.63
C VAL A 96 -10.10 -5.87 5.06
N SER A 97 -11.14 -5.40 5.75
CA SER A 97 -11.88 -4.20 5.35
C SER A 97 -10.95 -3.00 5.25
N VAL A 98 -11.07 -2.23 4.17
CA VAL A 98 -10.33 -0.99 3.99
C VAL A 98 -10.95 0.08 4.91
N PRO A 99 -10.19 0.70 5.82
CA PRO A 99 -10.69 1.79 6.66
C PRO A 99 -11.15 2.99 5.83
N ASP A 100 -12.11 3.75 6.33
CA ASP A 100 -12.63 4.96 5.67
C ASP A 100 -11.54 6.03 5.42
#